data_AF-A0A1V9YST7-F1
#
_entry.id   AF-A0A1V9YST7-F1
#
_cell.length_a   1.000
_cell.length_b   1.000
_cell.length_c   1.000
_cell.angle_alpha   90.00
_cell.angle_beta   90.00
_cell.angle_gamma   90.00
#
_symmetry.space_group_name_H-M   'P 1'
#
loop_
_entity.id
_entity.type
_entity.pdbx_description
1 polymer ?
#
loop_
_entity_poly.entity_id
_entity_poly.type
_entity_poly.pdbx_seq_one_letter_code
_entity_poly.pdbx_strand_id
1 'polypeptide(L)'
;MSHQEVPTDVEKRSAEEASGEGRVDVRIHPLVLMNLCDHWTRTQGTPSKAMGALFGIQKGRNIEVMDSFELPTAAELKSADNSTTMKTFLTQRTEQFAKVYPGFEFLGWYAVQDKIQPSDLATHRMFMEFNESPLFLVLNPTPPPANKDDNAKVKLPLSLYESELHVLNNTPTMLFVKTQFKVHTTESEGIALDHISKVAPSGGAVKQSSCNYFAVGLGSMRDSIQTLDKQLGVLRAYLEATKRGDIPVDHALLRQVASICKQVPAMRSDLFASTFSQEFNDTLLVTYLAAITKGITSTNAVLDKFSLTQERQQHPRGPML
;
A
#
# COMPACT_ATOMS: atom_id res chain seq x y z
N MET A 1 -23.95 48.33 5.92
CA MET A 1 -24.42 47.69 7.17
C MET A 1 -25.52 46.74 6.74
N SER A 2 -25.39 45.42 6.74
CA SER A 2 -24.63 44.54 7.61
C SER A 2 -24.37 43.23 6.84
N HIS A 3 -23.11 42.82 6.76
CA HIS A 3 -22.73 41.46 6.39
C HIS A 3 -23.23 40.53 7.49
N GLN A 4 -23.92 39.45 7.10
CA GLN A 4 -24.25 38.36 8.00
C GLN A 4 -23.50 37.13 7.50
N GLU A 5 -22.45 36.79 8.23
CA GLU A 5 -21.61 35.61 8.04
C GLU A 5 -22.45 34.34 8.22
N VAL A 6 -22.29 33.40 7.29
CA VAL A 6 -22.84 32.04 7.34
C VAL A 6 -21.81 31.15 8.06
N PRO A 7 -22.18 30.38 9.10
CA PRO A 7 -21.23 29.60 9.88
C PRO A 7 -20.84 28.31 9.14
N THR A 8 -19.54 28.17 8.83
CA THR A 8 -18.91 27.10 8.04
C THR A 8 -18.44 25.89 8.85
N ASP A 9 -18.69 25.84 10.16
CA ASP A 9 -18.13 24.80 11.04
C ASP A 9 -19.02 23.57 11.27
N VAL A 10 -20.31 23.63 10.90
CA VAL A 10 -21.24 22.49 11.07
C VAL A 10 -21.12 21.49 9.91
N GLU A 11 -20.84 21.97 8.70
CA GLU A 11 -20.72 21.15 7.49
C GLU A 11 -19.48 20.24 7.48
N LYS A 12 -18.46 20.58 8.27
CA LYS A 12 -17.20 19.84 8.34
C LYS A 12 -17.26 18.60 9.24
N ARG A 13 -18.17 18.59 10.23
CA ARG A 13 -18.30 17.46 11.17
C ARG A 13 -19.20 16.34 10.66
N SER A 14 -20.19 16.66 9.82
CA SER A 14 -21.13 15.67 9.26
C SER A 14 -20.53 14.79 8.17
N ALA A 15 -19.35 15.12 7.63
CA ALA A 15 -18.68 14.31 6.61
C ALA A 15 -17.73 13.23 7.14
N GLU A 16 -17.38 13.26 8.44
CA GLU A 16 -16.42 12.31 9.04
C GLU A 16 -17.07 11.13 9.78
N GLU A 17 -18.38 11.18 10.08
CA GLU A 17 -19.09 10.12 10.80
C GLU A 17 -20.32 9.61 10.03
N ALA A 18 -20.07 8.86 8.97
CA ALA A 18 -21.02 7.86 8.47
C ALA A 18 -20.31 6.49 8.45
N SER A 19 -20.55 5.71 9.50
CA SER A 19 -20.31 4.26 9.55
C SER A 19 -21.68 3.57 9.47
N GLY A 20 -21.92 2.41 8.83
CA GLY A 20 -21.07 1.42 8.17
C GLY A 20 -21.96 0.38 7.48
N GLU A 21 -21.37 -0.77 7.13
CA GLU A 21 -21.98 -1.98 6.49
C GLU A 21 -22.12 -2.00 4.96
N GLY A 22 -21.09 -1.56 4.24
CA GLY A 22 -20.99 -1.81 2.79
C GLY A 22 -19.60 -1.67 2.18
N ARG A 23 -18.58 -1.39 3.00
CA ARG A 23 -17.36 -0.74 2.52
C ARG A 23 -16.52 -1.64 1.61
N VAL A 24 -16.13 -1.09 0.46
CA VAL A 24 -15.24 -1.71 -0.51
C VAL A 24 -13.82 -1.81 0.09
N ASP A 25 -13.19 -2.97 0.00
CA ASP A 25 -11.78 -3.16 0.39
C ASP A 25 -10.91 -2.85 -0.83
N VAL A 26 -10.34 -1.64 -0.87
CA VAL A 26 -9.47 -1.21 -1.96
C VAL A 26 -8.01 -1.42 -1.59
N ARG A 27 -7.30 -2.16 -2.44
CA ARG A 27 -5.87 -2.42 -2.36
C ARG A 27 -5.17 -1.81 -3.54
N ILE A 28 -4.14 -1.02 -3.29
CA ILE A 28 -3.35 -0.36 -4.33
C ILE A 28 -1.94 -0.94 -4.32
N HIS A 29 -1.48 -1.39 -5.49
CA HIS A 29 -0.14 -1.89 -5.66
C HIS A 29 0.88 -0.75 -5.78
N PRO A 30 2.10 -0.90 -5.23
CA PRO A 30 3.14 0.12 -5.31
C PRO A 30 3.54 0.51 -6.72
N LEU A 31 3.43 -0.41 -7.70
CA LEU A 31 3.71 -0.10 -9.10
C LEU A 31 2.85 1.08 -9.61
N VAL A 32 1.56 1.10 -9.26
CA VAL A 32 0.62 2.19 -9.59
C VAL A 32 1.13 3.52 -9.04
N LEU A 33 1.64 3.51 -7.80
CA LEU A 33 2.16 4.70 -7.15
C LEU A 33 3.45 5.19 -7.81
N MET A 34 4.32 4.28 -8.24
CA MET A 34 5.53 4.63 -8.98
C MET A 34 5.19 5.21 -10.35
N ASN A 35 4.28 4.59 -11.11
CA ASN A 35 3.83 5.08 -12.41
C ASN A 35 3.19 6.47 -12.29
N LEU A 36 2.37 6.69 -11.25
CA LEU A 36 1.77 7.99 -10.94
C LEU A 36 2.82 9.08 -10.66
N CYS A 37 3.80 8.78 -9.80
CA CYS A 37 4.88 9.71 -9.44
C CYS A 37 5.81 10.00 -10.63
N ASP A 38 6.11 8.99 -11.43
CA ASP A 38 6.90 9.11 -12.67
C ASP A 38 6.17 9.97 -13.71
N HIS A 39 4.87 9.71 -13.94
CA HIS A 39 4.02 10.52 -14.80
C HIS A 39 4.00 11.99 -14.35
N TRP A 40 3.79 12.22 -13.05
CA TRP A 40 3.86 13.56 -12.48
C TRP A 40 5.21 14.23 -12.76
N THR A 41 6.31 13.52 -12.51
CA THR A 41 7.67 14.06 -12.67
C THR A 41 7.97 14.42 -14.13
N ARG A 42 7.49 13.64 -15.11
CA ARG A 42 7.67 13.97 -16.54
C ARG A 42 6.80 15.12 -17.02
N THR A 43 5.63 15.29 -16.42
CA THR A 43 4.69 16.37 -16.76
C THR A 43 4.98 17.68 -16.02
N GLN A 44 5.92 17.67 -15.05
CA GLN A 44 6.46 18.88 -14.44
C GLN A 44 7.00 19.82 -15.51
N GLY A 45 6.37 20.99 -15.64
CA GLY A 45 6.73 22.00 -16.64
C GLY A 45 5.76 22.09 -17.82
N THR A 46 4.82 21.16 -17.96
CA THR A 46 3.68 21.32 -18.87
C THR A 46 2.48 21.96 -18.14
N PRO A 47 1.66 22.78 -18.81
CA PRO A 47 0.50 23.42 -18.19
C PRO A 47 -0.67 22.45 -17.96
N SER A 48 -0.50 21.18 -18.29
CA SER A 48 -1.56 20.18 -18.35
C SER A 48 -1.59 19.34 -17.07
N LYS A 49 -2.80 19.08 -16.59
CA LYS A 49 -3.03 18.21 -15.44
C LYS A 49 -2.70 16.76 -15.80
N ALA A 50 -1.76 16.14 -15.07
CA ALA A 50 -1.45 14.73 -15.20
C ALA A 50 -2.65 13.88 -14.77
N MET A 51 -3.20 13.11 -15.70
CA MET A 51 -4.32 12.20 -15.49
C MET A 51 -4.03 10.84 -16.11
N GLY A 52 -4.49 9.77 -15.45
CA GLY A 52 -4.31 8.43 -15.98
C GLY A 52 -5.42 7.49 -15.55
N ALA A 53 -5.44 6.31 -16.16
CA ALA A 53 -6.40 5.26 -15.87
C ALA A 53 -5.79 4.22 -14.91
N LEU A 54 -6.64 3.66 -14.05
CA LEU A 54 -6.32 2.64 -13.06
C LEU A 54 -6.92 1.30 -13.51
N PHE A 55 -6.11 0.26 -13.49
CA PHE A 55 -6.48 -1.09 -13.93
C PHE A 55 -6.14 -2.12 -12.86
N GLY A 56 -6.90 -3.21 -12.88
CA GLY A 56 -6.66 -4.33 -11.99
C GLY A 56 -7.86 -5.27 -11.97
N ILE A 57 -8.10 -5.88 -10.83
CA ILE A 57 -9.08 -6.95 -10.70
C ILE A 57 -10.11 -6.57 -9.62
N GLN A 58 -11.39 -6.66 -9.94
CA GLN A 58 -12.47 -6.59 -8.96
C GLN A 58 -13.07 -7.98 -8.71
N LYS A 59 -13.07 -8.40 -7.44
CA LYS A 59 -13.76 -9.62 -6.97
C LYS A 59 -14.80 -9.25 -5.93
N GLY A 60 -16.00 -8.97 -6.40
CA GLY A 60 -17.10 -8.47 -5.56
C GLY A 60 -16.75 -7.10 -4.97
N ARG A 61 -16.58 -7.04 -3.64
CA ARG A 61 -16.21 -5.81 -2.91
C ARG A 61 -14.71 -5.65 -2.65
N ASN A 62 -13.89 -6.60 -3.12
CA ASN A 62 -12.44 -6.47 -3.05
C ASN A 62 -11.94 -5.94 -4.39
N ILE A 63 -11.34 -4.76 -4.37
CA ILE A 63 -10.76 -4.12 -5.55
C ILE A 63 -9.25 -4.10 -5.39
N GLU A 64 -8.53 -4.70 -6.34
CA GLU A 64 -7.08 -4.69 -6.38
C GLU A 64 -6.62 -3.88 -7.59
N VAL A 65 -6.11 -2.68 -7.33
CA VAL A 65 -5.54 -1.78 -8.34
C VAL A 65 -4.08 -2.16 -8.53
N MET A 66 -3.77 -2.78 -9.67
CA MET A 66 -2.48 -3.43 -9.92
C MET A 66 -1.58 -2.64 -10.87
N ASP A 67 -2.18 -1.96 -11.85
CA ASP A 67 -1.43 -1.21 -12.86
C ASP A 67 -2.16 0.10 -13.23
N SER A 68 -1.46 0.98 -13.92
CA SER A 68 -1.99 2.26 -14.35
C SER A 68 -1.25 2.78 -15.58
N PHE A 69 -1.95 3.50 -16.45
CA PHE A 69 -1.34 4.17 -17.59
C PHE A 69 -1.84 5.60 -17.76
N GLU A 70 -1.09 6.38 -18.52
CA GLU A 70 -1.32 7.81 -18.73
C GLU A 70 -2.42 8.03 -19.77
N LEU A 71 -3.31 8.97 -19.47
CA LEU A 71 -4.36 9.39 -20.38
C LEU A 71 -3.92 10.64 -21.13
N PRO A 72 -4.15 10.71 -22.45
CA PRO A 72 -3.72 11.84 -23.26
C PRO A 72 -4.46 13.11 -22.83
N THR A 73 -3.76 14.24 -22.87
CA THR A 73 -4.36 15.53 -22.54
C THR A 73 -5.36 15.94 -23.64
N ALA A 74 -6.36 16.75 -23.28
CA ALA A 74 -7.28 17.37 -24.26
C ALA A 74 -6.57 18.11 -25.41
N ALA A 75 -5.35 18.62 -25.21
CA ALA A 75 -4.53 19.22 -26.27
C ALA A 75 -3.98 18.17 -27.26
N GLU A 76 -3.52 17.03 -26.75
CA GLU A 76 -2.96 15.93 -27.54
C GLU A 76 -4.03 15.23 -28.37
N LEU A 77 -5.23 15.07 -27.79
CA LEU A 77 -6.41 14.55 -28.47
C LEU A 77 -6.88 15.46 -29.63
N LYS A 78 -6.62 16.77 -29.56
CA LYS A 78 -6.96 17.74 -30.62
C LYS A 78 -5.90 17.86 -31.71
N SER A 79 -4.64 17.58 -31.40
CA SER A 79 -3.55 17.62 -32.38
C SER A 79 -3.43 16.37 -33.24
N ALA A 80 -4.09 15.27 -32.85
CA ALA A 80 -4.16 14.07 -33.66
C ALA A 80 -5.09 14.33 -34.86
N ASP A 81 -4.54 14.21 -36.07
CA ASP A 81 -5.22 14.40 -37.37
C ASP A 81 -6.49 13.52 -37.54
N ASN A 82 -6.61 12.48 -36.71
CA ASN A 82 -7.84 11.74 -36.46
C ASN A 82 -8.45 12.19 -35.14
N SER A 83 -9.69 12.69 -35.15
CA SER A 83 -10.52 13.01 -33.98
C SER A 83 -10.76 11.78 -33.10
N THR A 84 -9.72 11.35 -32.41
CA THR A 84 -9.73 10.21 -31.50
C THR A 84 -10.29 10.75 -30.20
N THR A 85 -11.50 10.31 -29.84
CA THR A 85 -12.09 10.70 -28.57
C THR A 85 -11.40 9.95 -27.43
N MET A 86 -11.37 10.52 -26.23
CA MET A 86 -10.88 9.83 -25.01
C MET A 86 -11.48 8.42 -24.87
N LYS A 87 -12.76 8.27 -25.22
CA LYS A 87 -13.47 6.99 -25.25
C LYS A 87 -12.81 5.96 -26.17
N THR A 88 -12.43 6.37 -27.39
CA THR A 88 -11.76 5.50 -28.38
C THR A 88 -10.38 5.08 -27.88
N PHE A 89 -9.62 6.01 -27.30
CA PHE A 89 -8.31 5.72 -26.72
C PHE A 89 -8.42 4.71 -25.57
N LEU A 90 -9.35 4.94 -24.63
CA LEU A 90 -9.53 4.06 -23.48
C LEU A 90 -10.00 2.66 -23.90
N THR A 91 -10.92 2.57 -24.87
CA THR A 91 -11.39 1.29 -25.42
C THR A 91 -10.24 0.51 -26.04
N GLN A 92 -9.47 1.14 -26.93
CA GLN A 92 -8.33 0.50 -27.58
C GLN A 92 -7.26 0.04 -26.58
N ARG A 93 -6.94 0.88 -25.58
CA ARG A 93 -5.98 0.51 -24.53
C ARG A 93 -6.50 -0.62 -23.66
N THR A 94 -7.78 -0.60 -23.30
CA THR A 94 -8.42 -1.68 -22.52
C THR A 94 -8.33 -3.01 -23.27
N GLU A 95 -8.61 -3.03 -24.58
CA GLU A 95 -8.47 -4.23 -25.41
C GLU A 95 -7.02 -4.73 -25.50
N GLN A 96 -6.04 -3.83 -25.57
CA GLN A 96 -4.62 -4.21 -25.56
C GLN A 96 -4.20 -4.81 -24.23
N PHE A 97 -4.63 -4.21 -23.11
CA PHE A 97 -4.36 -4.71 -21.77
C PHE A 97 -5.01 -6.08 -21.54
N ALA A 98 -6.26 -6.26 -21.98
CA ALA A 98 -6.97 -7.54 -21.86
C ALA A 98 -6.26 -8.70 -22.59
N LYS A 99 -5.48 -8.42 -23.65
CA LYS A 99 -4.67 -9.43 -24.36
C LYS A 99 -3.46 -9.92 -23.56
N VAL A 100 -2.86 -9.05 -22.75
CA VAL A 100 -1.65 -9.36 -21.96
C VAL A 100 -2.03 -9.84 -20.57
N TYR A 101 -3.07 -9.25 -19.97
CA TYR A 101 -3.54 -9.50 -18.62
C TYR A 101 -5.03 -9.88 -18.65
N PRO A 102 -5.36 -11.17 -18.83
CA PRO A 102 -6.74 -11.64 -18.80
C PRO A 102 -7.38 -11.36 -17.44
N GLY A 103 -8.60 -10.81 -17.44
CA GLY A 103 -9.34 -10.48 -16.23
C GLY A 103 -8.99 -9.13 -15.60
N PHE A 104 -8.09 -8.35 -16.22
CA PHE A 104 -7.91 -6.95 -15.85
C PHE A 104 -9.02 -6.11 -16.46
N GLU A 105 -9.60 -5.24 -15.65
CA GLU A 105 -10.62 -4.30 -16.06
C GLU A 105 -10.27 -2.88 -15.64
N PHE A 106 -10.98 -1.92 -16.25
CA PHE A 106 -10.87 -0.52 -15.86
C PHE A 106 -11.54 -0.32 -14.50
N LEU A 107 -10.75 0.10 -13.50
CA LEU A 107 -11.23 0.29 -12.13
C LEU A 107 -11.47 1.74 -11.77
N GLY A 108 -10.86 2.68 -12.50
CA GLY A 108 -10.94 4.09 -12.16
C GLY A 108 -9.86 4.92 -12.82
N TRP A 109 -9.58 6.08 -12.24
CA TRP A 109 -8.63 7.03 -12.78
C TRP A 109 -7.91 7.77 -11.67
N TYR A 110 -6.76 8.32 -12.00
CA TYR A 110 -5.98 9.14 -11.10
C TYR A 110 -5.78 10.54 -11.66
N ALA A 111 -5.53 11.48 -10.75
CA ALA A 111 -5.15 12.84 -11.06
C ALA A 111 -4.13 13.38 -10.07
N VAL A 112 -3.25 14.25 -10.54
CA VAL A 112 -2.35 15.02 -9.66
C VAL A 112 -2.91 16.42 -9.47
N GLN A 113 -3.34 16.74 -8.26
CA GLN A 113 -3.91 18.04 -7.89
C GLN A 113 -3.97 18.23 -6.38
N ASP A 114 -3.98 19.50 -5.93
CA ASP A 114 -4.16 19.85 -4.51
C ASP A 114 -5.62 19.65 -4.04
N LYS A 115 -6.58 20.12 -4.84
CA LYS A 115 -8.02 20.07 -4.51
C LYS A 115 -8.84 19.56 -5.68
N ILE A 116 -9.92 18.83 -5.36
CA ILE A 116 -10.90 18.37 -6.34
C ILE A 116 -11.56 19.56 -7.03
N GLN A 117 -11.62 19.52 -8.35
CA GLN A 117 -12.24 20.56 -9.17
C GLN A 117 -13.61 20.09 -9.69
N PRO A 118 -14.56 21.02 -9.94
CA PRO A 118 -15.85 20.66 -10.56
C PRO A 118 -15.71 19.98 -11.92
N SER A 119 -14.64 20.28 -12.67
CA SER A 119 -14.32 19.61 -13.95
C SER A 119 -14.06 18.11 -13.78
N ASP A 120 -13.62 17.67 -12.60
CA ASP A 120 -13.35 16.27 -12.32
C ASP A 120 -14.63 15.45 -12.31
N LEU A 121 -15.75 16.06 -11.90
CA LEU A 121 -17.05 15.39 -11.94
C LEU A 121 -17.51 15.14 -13.37
N ALA A 122 -17.23 16.07 -14.29
CA ALA A 122 -17.52 15.88 -15.71
C ALA A 122 -16.67 14.75 -16.30
N THR A 123 -15.36 14.74 -15.99
CA THR A 123 -14.46 13.65 -16.38
C THR A 123 -14.88 12.31 -15.80
N HIS A 124 -15.29 12.29 -14.53
CA HIS A 124 -15.75 11.09 -13.85
C HIS A 124 -16.99 10.49 -14.50
N ARG A 125 -17.97 11.33 -14.90
CA ARG A 125 -19.16 10.88 -15.64
C ARG A 125 -18.81 10.23 -16.98
N MET A 126 -17.75 10.70 -17.66
CA MET A 126 -17.29 10.04 -18.89
C MET A 126 -16.73 8.64 -18.62
N PHE A 127 -16.02 8.46 -17.50
CA PHE A 127 -15.49 7.15 -17.10
C PHE A 127 -16.55 6.19 -16.56
N MET A 128 -17.68 6.70 -16.08
CA MET A 128 -18.82 5.89 -15.67
C MET A 128 -19.42 5.02 -16.79
N GLU A 129 -19.16 5.37 -18.05
CA GLU A 129 -19.54 4.54 -19.20
C GLU A 129 -18.75 3.22 -19.28
N PHE A 130 -17.58 3.14 -18.62
CA PHE A 130 -16.70 1.97 -18.62
C PHE A 130 -16.77 1.17 -17.32
N ASN A 131 -17.04 1.83 -16.20
CA ASN A 131 -17.22 1.21 -14.89
C ASN A 131 -18.29 1.99 -14.13
N GLU A 132 -19.32 1.31 -13.62
CA GLU A 132 -20.47 1.94 -12.94
C GLU A 132 -20.06 2.74 -11.68
N SER A 133 -18.96 2.35 -11.03
CA SER A 133 -18.43 3.00 -9.83
C SER A 133 -16.90 3.14 -9.93
N PRO A 134 -16.38 4.03 -10.79
CA PRO A 134 -14.95 4.19 -10.95
C PRO A 134 -14.32 4.75 -9.67
N LEU A 135 -13.13 4.29 -9.34
CA LEU A 135 -12.33 4.88 -8.28
C LEU A 135 -11.65 6.16 -8.75
N PHE A 136 -11.51 7.15 -7.86
CA PHE A 136 -10.78 8.38 -8.12
C PHE A 136 -9.62 8.56 -7.16
N LEU A 137 -8.39 8.37 -7.64
CA LEU A 137 -7.17 8.53 -6.87
C LEU A 137 -6.55 9.91 -7.08
N VAL A 138 -6.33 10.65 -6.00
CA VAL A 138 -5.74 11.99 -6.05
C VAL A 138 -4.39 11.99 -5.33
N LEU A 139 -3.34 12.36 -6.05
CA LEU A 139 -2.04 12.71 -5.48
C LEU A 139 -1.99 14.22 -5.23
N ASN A 140 -1.75 14.60 -3.98
CA ASN A 140 -1.44 15.98 -3.64
C ASN A 140 0.08 16.22 -3.77
N PRO A 141 0.54 17.01 -4.75
CA PRO A 141 1.96 17.27 -4.94
C PRO A 141 2.57 18.20 -3.90
N THR A 142 1.74 18.92 -3.13
CA THR A 142 2.18 19.90 -2.12
C THR A 142 1.50 19.58 -0.79
N PRO A 143 1.86 18.45 -0.15
CA PRO A 143 1.24 18.08 1.11
C PRO A 143 1.50 19.16 2.17
N PRO A 144 0.51 19.43 3.06
CA PRO A 144 0.72 20.36 4.16
C PRO A 144 1.92 19.91 5.01
N PRO A 145 2.74 20.85 5.52
CA PRO A 145 3.92 20.51 6.30
C PRO A 145 3.54 19.65 7.51
N ALA A 146 4.30 18.57 7.74
CA ALA A 146 4.05 17.69 8.87
C ALA A 146 4.18 18.47 10.19
N ASN A 147 3.11 18.48 11.00
CA ASN A 147 3.16 19.03 12.35
C ASN A 147 4.11 18.17 13.19
N LYS A 148 5.11 18.81 13.82
CA LYS A 148 6.17 18.13 14.60
C LYS A 148 5.64 17.31 15.79
N ASP A 149 4.43 17.60 16.26
CA ASP A 149 3.82 16.92 17.42
C ASP A 149 3.14 15.59 17.07
N ASP A 150 2.85 15.36 15.78
CA ASP A 150 2.35 14.07 15.31
C ASP A 150 3.55 13.18 14.95
N ASN A 151 3.97 12.34 15.89
CA ASN A 151 4.77 11.13 15.61
C ASN A 151 4.02 10.11 14.71
N ALA A 152 2.92 10.52 14.08
CA ALA A 152 2.20 9.77 13.08
C ALA A 152 3.05 9.74 11.80
N LYS A 153 3.52 8.54 11.47
CA LYS A 153 4.05 8.13 10.15
C LYS A 153 3.53 9.09 9.06
N VAL A 154 4.44 9.81 8.39
CA VAL A 154 4.13 10.76 7.31
C VAL A 154 3.06 10.14 6.42
N LYS A 155 1.83 10.68 6.49
CA LYS A 155 0.70 10.13 5.77
C LYS A 155 1.00 10.29 4.28
N LEU A 156 0.94 9.18 3.54
CA LEU A 156 1.13 9.20 2.10
C LEU A 156 0.17 10.25 1.50
N PRO A 157 0.64 11.17 0.64
CA PRO A 157 -0.16 12.30 0.15
C PRO A 157 -1.17 11.88 -0.93
N LEU A 158 -1.86 10.77 -0.69
CA LEU A 158 -2.84 10.17 -1.55
C LEU A 158 -4.20 10.19 -0.86
N SER A 159 -5.23 10.50 -1.62
CA SER A 159 -6.61 10.34 -1.20
C SER A 159 -7.37 9.59 -2.29
N LEU A 160 -8.12 8.57 -1.87
CA LEU A 160 -9.00 7.80 -2.74
C LEU A 160 -10.43 8.25 -2.51
N TYR A 161 -11.19 8.40 -3.59
CA TYR A 161 -12.59 8.78 -3.55
C TYR A 161 -13.44 7.80 -4.37
N GLU A 162 -14.64 7.54 -3.87
CA GLU A 162 -15.73 6.89 -4.59
C GLU A 162 -16.82 7.91 -4.92
N SER A 163 -17.67 7.60 -5.90
CA SER A 163 -18.81 8.44 -6.26
C SER A 163 -20.08 7.93 -5.59
N GLU A 164 -20.75 8.82 -4.84
CA GLU A 164 -22.05 8.55 -4.24
C GLU A 164 -23.08 9.58 -4.70
N LEU A 165 -24.30 9.11 -4.97
CA LEU A 165 -25.43 9.96 -5.33
C LEU A 165 -26.14 10.42 -4.05
N HIS A 166 -26.03 11.72 -3.76
CA HIS A 166 -26.74 12.36 -2.66
C HIS A 166 -27.82 13.30 -3.19
N VAL A 167 -28.97 13.33 -2.52
CA VAL A 167 -30.03 14.29 -2.84
C VAL A 167 -29.80 15.56 -2.04
N LEU A 168 -29.21 16.57 -2.68
CA LEU A 168 -29.08 17.92 -2.13
C LEU A 168 -30.17 18.80 -2.75
N ASN A 169 -30.93 19.51 -1.91
CA ASN A 169 -31.98 20.45 -2.35
C ASN A 169 -32.98 19.84 -3.34
N ASN A 170 -33.40 18.59 -3.11
CA ASN A 170 -34.32 17.84 -3.97
C ASN A 170 -33.80 17.55 -5.40
N THR A 171 -32.48 17.71 -5.63
CA THR A 171 -31.80 17.32 -6.87
C THR A 171 -30.76 16.24 -6.60
N PRO A 172 -30.73 15.14 -7.38
CA PRO A 172 -29.70 14.11 -7.24
C PRO A 172 -28.37 14.65 -7.75
N THR A 173 -27.42 14.82 -6.85
CA THR A 173 -26.07 15.32 -7.11
C THR A 173 -25.04 14.26 -6.76
N MET A 174 -24.13 14.00 -7.68
CA MET A 174 -23.01 13.08 -7.48
C MET A 174 -21.89 13.79 -6.71
N LEU A 175 -21.44 13.18 -5.62
CA LEU A 175 -20.38 13.71 -4.76
C LEU A 175 -19.26 12.67 -4.63
N PHE A 176 -18.05 13.18 -4.40
CA PHE A 176 -16.91 12.33 -4.08
C PHE A 176 -16.83 12.11 -2.57
N VAL A 177 -16.92 10.84 -2.16
CA VAL A 177 -16.81 10.42 -0.76
C VAL A 177 -15.44 9.78 -0.55
N LYS A 178 -14.75 10.12 0.53
CA LYS A 178 -13.40 9.66 0.78
C LYS A 178 -13.40 8.22 1.28
N THR A 179 -12.75 7.34 0.54
CA THR A 179 -12.65 5.91 0.86
C THR A 179 -11.24 5.61 1.36
N GLN A 180 -11.12 4.67 2.31
CA GLN A 180 -9.80 4.22 2.74
C GLN A 180 -9.28 3.13 1.81
N PHE A 181 -7.98 3.13 1.60
CA PHE A 181 -7.27 2.11 0.84
C PHE A 181 -6.14 1.52 1.66
N LYS A 182 -5.67 0.34 1.26
CA LYS A 182 -4.46 -0.28 1.78
C LYS A 182 -3.44 -0.40 0.65
N VAL A 183 -2.17 -0.19 0.95
CA VAL A 183 -1.11 -0.54 0.00
C VAL A 183 -0.86 -2.04 0.15
N HIS A 184 -1.07 -2.79 -0.93
CA HIS A 184 -0.84 -4.23 -0.97
C HIS A 184 0.33 -4.52 -1.87
N THR A 185 1.27 -5.35 -1.42
CA THR A 185 2.47 -5.68 -2.16
C THR A 185 2.49 -7.17 -2.45
N THR A 186 2.69 -7.55 -3.70
CA THR A 186 3.06 -8.93 -4.04
C THR A 186 4.45 -9.27 -3.50
N GLU A 187 4.79 -10.55 -3.41
CA GLU A 187 6.12 -10.96 -2.92
C GLU A 187 7.25 -10.38 -3.78
N SER A 188 7.10 -10.42 -5.10
CA SER A 188 8.06 -9.85 -6.05
C SER A 188 8.17 -8.34 -5.92
N GLU A 189 7.06 -7.61 -5.83
CA GLU A 189 7.07 -6.16 -5.58
C GLU A 189 7.69 -5.82 -4.22
N GLY A 190 7.38 -6.61 -3.19
CA GLY A 190 7.92 -6.42 -1.84
C GLY A 190 9.45 -6.52 -1.83
N ILE A 191 10.02 -7.51 -2.53
CA ILE A 191 11.47 -7.66 -2.68
C ILE A 191 12.06 -6.48 -3.48
N ALA A 192 11.41 -6.08 -4.58
CA ALA A 192 11.89 -4.97 -5.40
C ALA A 192 11.89 -3.64 -4.63
N LEU A 193 10.82 -3.35 -3.89
CA LEU A 193 10.68 -2.15 -3.06
C LEU A 193 11.65 -2.14 -1.90
N ASP A 194 11.85 -3.28 -1.23
CA ASP A 194 12.85 -3.42 -0.18
C ASP A 194 14.24 -3.08 -0.71
N HIS A 195 14.58 -3.57 -1.90
CA HIS A 195 15.83 -3.23 -2.58
C HIS A 195 15.92 -1.74 -2.91
N ILE A 196 14.91 -1.16 -3.56
CA ILE A 196 14.89 0.27 -3.95
C ILE A 196 15.00 1.18 -2.72
N SER A 197 14.29 0.85 -1.63
CA SER A 197 14.32 1.64 -0.38
C SER A 197 15.70 1.68 0.27
N LYS A 198 16.50 0.62 0.10
CA LYS A 198 17.85 0.49 0.66
C LYS A 198 18.93 1.05 -0.27
N VAL A 199 18.67 1.10 -1.58
CA VAL A 199 19.57 1.71 -2.59
C VAL A 199 19.40 3.23 -2.66
N ALA A 200 18.29 3.78 -2.15
CA ALA A 200 18.13 5.22 -1.97
C ALA A 200 19.34 5.77 -1.19
N PRO A 201 19.95 6.90 -1.61
CA PRO A 201 21.27 7.33 -1.17
C PRO A 201 21.24 7.92 0.25
N SER A 202 20.95 7.09 1.26
CA SER A 202 21.26 7.39 2.65
C SER A 202 22.72 7.04 2.91
N GLY A 203 23.65 7.81 2.32
CA GLY A 203 25.04 8.07 2.77
C GLY A 203 25.95 6.94 3.28
N GLY A 204 25.56 5.67 3.19
CA GLY A 204 26.24 4.54 3.79
C GLY A 204 26.39 3.43 2.77
N ALA A 205 27.64 3.01 2.56
CA ALA A 205 28.04 2.00 1.60
C ALA A 205 27.08 0.81 1.51
N VAL A 206 26.80 0.39 0.26
CA VAL A 206 26.09 -0.83 -0.13
C VAL A 206 26.61 -2.02 0.68
N LYS A 207 25.90 -2.40 1.75
CA LYS A 207 26.16 -3.65 2.50
C LYS A 207 25.33 -4.76 1.88
N GLN A 208 26.02 -5.81 1.45
CA GLN A 208 25.54 -6.98 0.71
C GLN A 208 24.26 -7.66 1.31
N SER A 209 23.15 -7.47 0.60
CA SER A 209 22.19 -8.42 -0.01
C SER A 209 21.86 -9.84 0.51
N SER A 210 22.20 -10.30 1.71
CA SER A 210 21.71 -11.65 2.14
C SER A 210 21.30 -11.84 3.60
N CYS A 211 21.52 -10.85 4.48
CA CYS A 211 21.22 -10.98 5.92
C CYS A 211 19.87 -10.36 6.36
N ASN A 212 19.12 -9.72 5.45
CA ASN A 212 18.10 -8.76 5.86
C ASN A 212 16.67 -9.30 6.04
N TYR A 213 16.31 -10.49 5.53
CA TYR A 213 14.94 -11.01 5.71
C TYR A 213 14.64 -11.33 7.18
N PHE A 214 15.59 -11.98 7.85
CA PHE A 214 15.50 -12.27 9.28
C PHE A 214 15.50 -10.98 10.12
N ALA A 215 16.37 -10.01 9.78
CA ALA A 215 16.42 -8.73 10.48
C ALA A 215 15.13 -7.90 10.31
N VAL A 216 14.53 -7.90 9.11
CA VAL A 216 13.25 -7.24 8.84
C VAL A 216 12.10 -7.96 9.54
N GLY A 217 12.05 -9.29 9.53
CA GLY A 217 11.05 -10.07 10.24
C GLY A 217 11.11 -9.89 11.77
N LEU A 218 12.32 -9.88 12.35
CA LEU A 218 12.50 -9.53 13.76
C LEU A 218 12.14 -8.08 14.05
N GLY A 219 12.45 -7.16 13.13
CA GLY A 219 12.05 -5.76 13.20
C GLY A 219 10.54 -5.60 13.26
N SER A 220 9.79 -6.25 12.36
CA SER A 220 8.33 -6.17 12.34
C SER A 220 7.68 -6.80 13.57
N MET A 221 8.24 -7.91 14.08
CA MET A 221 7.80 -8.51 15.36
C MET A 221 8.03 -7.53 16.52
N ARG A 222 9.20 -6.91 16.59
CA ARG A 222 9.53 -5.89 17.59
C ARG A 222 8.57 -4.70 17.52
N ASP A 223 8.34 -4.16 16.32
CA ASP A 223 7.46 -3.01 16.11
C ASP A 223 6.01 -3.35 16.47
N SER A 224 5.57 -4.58 16.19
CA SER A 224 4.24 -5.08 16.57
C SER A 224 4.10 -5.17 18.09
N ILE A 225 5.11 -5.69 18.79
CA ILE A 225 5.14 -5.73 20.26
C ILE A 225 5.12 -4.31 20.84
N GLN A 226 5.93 -3.40 20.28
CA GLN A 226 5.96 -2.01 20.74
C GLN A 226 4.63 -1.28 20.47
N THR A 227 3.96 -1.59 19.36
CA THR A 227 2.63 -1.04 19.05
C THR A 227 1.58 -1.56 20.03
N LEU A 228 1.62 -2.87 20.34
CA LEU A 228 0.74 -3.46 21.35
C LEU A 228 0.96 -2.85 22.73
N ASP A 229 2.22 -2.65 23.14
CA ASP A 229 2.56 -1.99 24.41
C ASP A 229 2.00 -0.57 24.48
N LYS A 230 2.17 0.23 23.43
CA LYS A 230 1.57 1.58 23.34
C LYS A 230 0.04 1.54 23.42
N GLN A 231 -0.60 0.61 22.71
CA GLN A 231 -2.06 0.46 22.72
C GLN A 231 -2.58 0.03 24.10
N LEU A 232 -1.89 -0.90 24.77
CA LEU A 232 -2.20 -1.30 26.14
C LEU A 232 -2.00 -0.15 27.13
N GLY A 233 -0.97 0.69 26.92
CA GLY A 233 -0.75 1.91 27.70
C GLY A 233 -1.91 2.90 27.60
N VAL A 234 -2.39 3.16 26.38
CA VAL A 234 -3.56 4.02 26.14
C VAL A 234 -4.81 3.43 26.79
N LEU A 235 -5.04 2.12 26.62
CA LEU A 235 -6.19 1.44 27.21
C LEU A 235 -6.17 1.50 28.74
N ARG A 236 -5.00 1.30 29.35
CA ARG A 236 -4.81 1.43 30.79
C ARG A 236 -5.10 2.86 31.26
N ALA A 237 -4.57 3.88 30.58
CA ALA A 237 -4.82 5.27 30.92
C ALA A 237 -6.32 5.62 30.84
N TYR A 238 -7.02 5.11 29.83
CA TYR A 238 -8.47 5.25 29.68
C TYR A 238 -9.24 4.62 30.86
N LEU A 239 -8.88 3.39 31.26
CA LEU A 239 -9.52 2.72 32.40
C LEU A 239 -9.26 3.43 33.73
N GLU A 240 -8.04 3.95 33.94
CA GLU A 240 -7.70 4.73 35.13
C GLU A 240 -8.46 6.07 35.17
N ALA A 241 -8.59 6.77 34.04
CA ALA A 241 -9.36 8.02 33.94
C ALA A 241 -10.86 7.81 34.14
N THR A 242 -11.41 6.73 33.56
CA THR A 242 -12.82 6.34 33.75
C THR A 242 -13.10 5.98 35.21
N LYS A 243 -12.15 5.34 35.91
CA LYS A 243 -12.27 5.03 37.35
C LYS A 243 -12.24 6.29 38.23
N ARG A 244 -11.46 7.31 37.86
CA ARG A 244 -11.41 8.60 38.57
C ARG A 244 -12.65 9.48 38.33
N GLY A 245 -13.42 9.19 37.29
CA GLY A 245 -14.60 9.97 36.90
C GLY A 245 -14.28 11.14 35.95
N ASP A 246 -13.07 11.19 35.38
CA ASP A 246 -12.63 12.26 34.47
C ASP A 246 -13.32 12.17 33.09
N ILE A 247 -13.75 10.97 32.68
CA ILE A 247 -14.33 10.65 31.37
C ILE A 247 -15.66 9.90 31.58
N PRO A 248 -16.74 10.19 30.80
CA PRO A 248 -17.99 9.45 30.89
C PRO A 248 -17.79 7.96 30.58
N VAL A 249 -18.45 7.11 31.36
CA VAL A 249 -18.32 5.65 31.28
C VAL A 249 -19.04 5.13 30.03
N ASP A 250 -18.28 4.60 29.07
CA ASP A 250 -18.84 3.82 27.97
C ASP A 250 -18.89 2.33 28.33
N HIS A 251 -20.09 1.83 28.59
CA HIS A 251 -20.30 0.43 28.95
C HIS A 251 -20.06 -0.57 27.80
N ALA A 252 -20.14 -0.13 26.53
CA ALA A 252 -19.87 -0.99 25.38
C ALA A 252 -18.37 -1.30 25.28
N LEU A 253 -17.53 -0.27 25.40
CA LEU A 253 -16.07 -0.42 25.41
C LEU A 253 -15.59 -1.25 26.61
N LEU A 254 -16.12 -1.00 27.81
CA LEU A 254 -15.77 -1.80 28.99
C LEU A 254 -16.10 -3.30 28.82
N ARG A 255 -17.23 -3.61 28.16
CA ARG A 255 -17.60 -5.01 27.88
C ARG A 255 -16.64 -5.66 26.90
N GLN A 256 -16.22 -4.94 25.86
CA GLN A 256 -15.23 -5.44 24.89
C GLN A 256 -13.88 -5.71 25.57
N VAL A 257 -13.41 -4.77 26.40
CA VAL A 257 -12.16 -4.93 27.16
C VAL A 257 -12.23 -6.14 28.08
N ALA A 258 -13.34 -6.30 28.82
CA ALA A 258 -13.54 -7.46 29.67
C ALA A 258 -13.57 -8.78 28.88
N SER A 259 -14.12 -8.79 27.66
CA SER A 259 -14.09 -9.94 26.77
C SER A 259 -12.65 -10.29 26.36
N ILE A 260 -11.85 -9.30 25.97
CA ILE A 260 -10.44 -9.48 25.60
C ILE A 260 -9.65 -10.07 26.76
N CYS A 261 -9.80 -9.51 27.97
CA CYS A 261 -9.10 -10.02 29.16
C CYS A 261 -9.49 -11.48 29.49
N LYS A 262 -10.74 -11.87 29.25
CA LYS A 262 -11.21 -13.25 29.46
C LYS A 262 -10.74 -14.22 28.37
N GLN A 263 -10.37 -13.71 27.19
CA GLN A 263 -9.88 -14.50 26.06
C GLN A 263 -8.39 -14.81 26.17
N VAL A 264 -7.67 -14.16 27.09
CA VAL A 264 -6.28 -14.49 27.44
C VAL A 264 -6.31 -15.56 28.54
N PRO A 265 -5.78 -16.78 28.35
CA PRO A 265 -4.96 -17.29 27.25
C PRO A 265 -5.79 -18.04 26.18
N ALA A 266 -5.55 -17.71 24.92
CA ALA A 266 -6.39 -18.14 23.79
C ALA A 266 -6.43 -19.66 23.57
N MET A 267 -5.38 -20.41 23.94
CA MET A 267 -5.30 -21.86 23.76
C MET A 267 -4.42 -22.51 24.85
N ARG A 268 -5.03 -23.31 25.72
CA ARG A 268 -4.36 -24.22 26.67
C ARG A 268 -4.96 -25.62 26.55
N SER A 269 -4.81 -26.25 25.39
CA SER A 269 -5.19 -27.65 25.21
C SER A 269 -3.95 -28.52 25.11
N ASP A 270 -4.02 -29.73 25.68
CA ASP A 270 -2.93 -30.71 25.59
C ASP A 270 -2.67 -31.15 24.14
N LEU A 271 -3.74 -31.14 23.32
CA LEU A 271 -3.63 -31.36 21.87
C LEU A 271 -2.77 -30.28 21.21
N PHE A 272 -2.97 -29.00 21.54
CA PHE A 272 -2.16 -27.91 21.00
C PHE A 272 -0.69 -28.05 21.41
N ALA A 273 -0.41 -28.39 22.67
CA ALA A 273 0.96 -28.60 23.13
C ALA A 273 1.66 -29.73 22.36
N SER A 274 0.96 -30.87 22.17
CA SER A 274 1.49 -31.99 21.38
C SER A 274 1.75 -31.61 19.92
N THR A 275 0.79 -30.96 19.26
CA THR A 275 0.93 -30.54 17.85
C THR A 275 2.03 -29.48 17.70
N PHE A 276 2.10 -28.50 18.62
CA PHE A 276 3.13 -27.48 18.60
C PHE A 276 4.53 -28.08 18.79
N SER A 277 4.70 -29.03 19.71
CA SER A 277 5.97 -29.75 19.88
C SER A 277 6.35 -30.56 18.65
N GLN A 278 5.38 -31.18 17.98
CA GLN A 278 5.62 -31.91 16.74
C GLN A 278 6.11 -30.98 15.63
N GLU A 279 5.39 -29.90 15.34
CA GLU A 279 5.78 -28.90 14.33
C GLU A 279 7.14 -28.25 14.64
N PHE A 280 7.42 -27.98 15.92
CA PHE A 280 8.71 -27.45 16.35
C PHE A 280 9.85 -28.43 16.06
N ASN A 281 9.67 -29.71 16.39
CA ASN A 281 10.66 -30.75 16.12
C ASN A 281 10.89 -30.95 14.63
N ASP A 282 9.82 -30.96 13.82
CA ASP A 282 9.91 -31.12 12.36
C ASP A 282 10.66 -29.94 11.72
N THR A 283 10.33 -28.71 12.13
CA THR A 283 11.04 -27.51 11.67
C THR A 283 12.52 -27.53 12.06
N LEU A 284 12.84 -27.98 13.28
CA LEU A 284 14.22 -28.10 13.76
C LEU A 284 15.01 -29.13 12.94
N LEU A 285 14.40 -30.27 12.63
CA LEU A 285 15.02 -31.32 11.83
C LEU A 285 15.31 -30.84 10.40
N VAL A 286 14.35 -30.18 9.75
CA VAL A 286 14.54 -29.59 8.40
C VAL A 286 15.66 -28.56 8.42
N THR A 287 15.68 -27.69 9.43
CA THR A 287 16.73 -26.66 9.59
C THR A 287 18.11 -27.29 9.80
N TYR A 288 18.18 -28.36 10.59
CA TYR A 288 19.43 -29.08 10.84
C TYR A 288 19.98 -29.75 9.58
N LEU A 289 19.12 -30.44 8.82
CA LEU A 289 19.49 -31.05 7.54
C LEU A 289 19.97 -29.99 6.53
N ALA A 290 19.27 -28.85 6.42
CA ALA A 290 19.70 -27.73 5.58
C ALA A 290 21.08 -27.17 5.98
N ALA A 291 21.36 -27.08 7.29
CA ALA A 291 22.66 -26.65 7.80
C ALA A 291 23.78 -27.63 7.44
N ILE A 292 23.54 -28.94 7.55
CA ILE A 292 24.48 -29.98 7.12
C ILE A 292 24.75 -29.87 5.62
N THR A 293 23.69 -29.77 4.79
CA THR A 293 23.85 -29.64 3.33
C THR A 293 24.67 -28.41 2.97
N LYS A 294 24.38 -27.25 3.59
CA LYS A 294 25.17 -26.02 3.39
C LYS A 294 26.62 -26.17 3.84
N GLY A 295 26.86 -26.89 4.94
CA GLY A 295 28.20 -27.24 5.43
C GLY A 295 28.98 -28.08 4.42
N ILE A 296 28.36 -29.13 3.87
CA ILE A 296 28.95 -30.00 2.84
C ILE A 296 29.26 -29.20 1.58
N THR A 297 28.34 -28.36 1.10
CA THR A 297 28.58 -27.49 -0.06
C THR A 297 29.77 -26.55 0.17
N SER A 298 29.90 -25.98 1.36
CA SER A 298 31.01 -25.10 1.71
C SER A 298 32.34 -25.86 1.77
N THR A 299 32.34 -27.07 2.33
CA THR A 299 33.52 -27.95 2.37
C THR A 299 33.96 -28.35 0.96
N ASN A 300 33.03 -28.72 0.08
CA ASN A 300 33.33 -29.04 -1.31
C ASN A 300 33.96 -27.83 -2.02
N ALA A 301 33.42 -26.63 -1.82
CA ALA A 301 34.01 -25.41 -2.40
C ALA A 301 35.44 -25.13 -1.89
N VAL A 302 35.76 -25.51 -0.65
CA VAL A 302 37.14 -25.44 -0.13
C VAL A 302 38.02 -26.51 -0.74
N LEU A 303 37.51 -27.74 -0.87
CA LEU A 303 38.23 -28.85 -1.49
C LEU A 303 38.60 -28.54 -2.94
N ASP A 304 37.65 -27.99 -3.72
CA ASP A 304 37.86 -27.56 -5.11
C ASP A 304 38.93 -26.46 -5.21
N LYS A 305 38.93 -25.50 -4.28
CA LYS A 305 39.98 -24.47 -4.24
C LYS A 305 41.34 -25.07 -3.87
N PHE A 306 41.36 -26.02 -2.94
CA PHE A 306 42.58 -26.68 -2.51
C PHE A 306 43.20 -27.51 -3.66
N SER A 307 42.41 -28.32 -4.36
CA SER A 307 42.87 -29.11 -5.51
C SER A 307 43.46 -28.20 -6.60
N LEU A 308 42.78 -27.11 -6.94
CA LEU A 308 43.30 -26.10 -7.89
C LEU A 308 44.64 -25.49 -7.45
N THR A 309 44.83 -25.22 -6.16
CA THR A 309 46.11 -24.69 -5.66
C THR A 309 47.22 -25.73 -5.65
N GLN A 310 46.89 -27.00 -5.39
CA GLN A 310 47.87 -28.08 -5.30
C GLN A 310 48.35 -28.52 -6.69
N GLU A 311 47.47 -28.60 -7.69
CA GLU A 311 47.84 -28.81 -9.10
C GLU A 311 48.80 -27.72 -9.59
N ARG A 312 48.60 -26.47 -9.16
CA ARG A 312 49.47 -25.34 -9.49
C ARG A 312 50.86 -25.42 -8.84
N GLN A 313 51.00 -26.13 -7.73
CA GLN A 313 52.31 -26.40 -7.09
C GLN A 313 53.07 -27.56 -7.72
N GLN A 314 52.37 -28.53 -8.34
CA GLN A 314 53.00 -29.68 -8.99
C GLN A 314 53.62 -29.36 -10.36
N HIS A 315 53.34 -28.19 -10.93
CA HIS A 315 54.10 -27.63 -12.06
C HIS A 315 55.07 -26.53 -11.58
N PRO A 316 56.22 -26.87 -10.95
CA PRO A 316 57.31 -25.92 -10.86
C PRO A 316 57.77 -25.64 -12.29
N ARG A 317 57.90 -24.36 -12.64
CA ARG A 317 58.48 -23.89 -13.90
C ARG A 317 59.73 -24.72 -14.21
N GLY A 318 59.67 -25.54 -15.26
CA GLY A 318 60.88 -26.12 -15.84
C GLY A 318 61.86 -25.00 -16.19
N PRO A 319 63.17 -25.18 -15.98
CA PRO A 319 64.13 -24.13 -16.25
C PRO A 319 64.08 -23.77 -17.73
N MET A 320 63.83 -22.49 -18.03
CA MET A 320 64.11 -21.92 -19.34
C MET A 320 65.63 -21.81 -19.47
N LEU A 321 66.22 -22.74 -20.21
CA LEU A 321 67.55 -22.65 -20.81
C LEU A 321 67.35 -22.66 -22.32
#